data_AF-A0A2S9VD37-F1
#
_entry.id   AF-A0A2S9VD37-F1
#
_cell.length_a   1.000
_cell.length_b   1.000
_cell.length_c   1.000
_cell.angle_alpha   90.00
_cell.angle_beta   90.00
_cell.angle_gamma   90.00
#
_symmetry.space_group_name_H-M   'P 1'
#
loop_
_entity.id
_entity.type
_entity.pdbx_description
1 polymer ?
#
loop_
_entity_poly.entity_id
_entity_poly.type
_entity_poly.pdbx_seq_one_letter_code
_entity_poly.pdbx_strand_id
1 'polypeptide(L)'
;MTAMLAALQELVRDSEALPPLPAREAAHLSRYLDVSARWLDFAQAHLPLLTVIGSRPFSSTEPTKHLWLRHTSLYLLLCLRNRVNHHTQQQGVSALLSYYQLKQQSLLNKQRLSSAIKQLSRCGQQYWAAHILPARNRPPLYNDCFDIAWLWQRYLLRAPGSDFNDILVKLAMTLPVTGQQLLHALTDYPGLLHEGLITASGQHIGPVMSQLTDQVLIYSNTEERFCWLAKKQVRLMRKQSLSVEHWASLYSKLDEQPEEGEVIRPGDHGWALPVSYPTSRPPLSLQTLLKALNDPDIAVDKIVAMVEVEPAFSHFLTDAASKDNRMQLPVQNVKQSILTYGLERVGHMLVQYALFQRLTQHWFPLLDWYSRLAQTAILLSSELANESGRITPQYASLVTTVALSPLFTSAQEKGKTAVKHNDQRLFDVTTLLQNNTGQGNSATRQRLISLASAWEQDKGQSRLIACCGRLPQEVPGLLRLPHCISGLSLIWARQWLLGHKPCAQTTEFIQQTQQAFPQLIALQSQLQPKVSHLLNCPLT
;
A
#
# COMPACT_ATOMS: atom_id res chain seq x y z
N MET A 1 -34.63 11.58 1.77
CA MET A 1 -33.42 11.58 0.92
C MET A 1 -32.29 11.00 1.77
N THR A 2 -31.87 9.77 1.49
CA THR A 2 -30.91 9.00 2.32
C THR A 2 -29.65 9.81 2.66
N ALA A 3 -29.18 9.73 3.91
CA ALA A 3 -27.96 10.43 4.37
C ALA A 3 -26.75 10.23 3.45
N MET A 4 -26.65 9.04 2.83
CA MET A 4 -25.64 8.68 1.84
C MET A 4 -25.67 9.55 0.56
N LEU A 5 -26.86 9.86 0.01
CA LEU A 5 -26.99 10.74 -1.15
C LEU A 5 -26.68 12.18 -0.80
N ALA A 6 -27.05 12.63 0.41
CA ALA A 6 -26.70 13.97 0.89
C ALA A 6 -25.17 14.12 1.02
N ALA A 7 -24.49 13.10 1.57
CA ALA A 7 -23.02 13.07 1.65
C ALA A 7 -22.37 13.11 0.25
N LEU A 8 -22.92 12.36 -0.73
CA LEU A 8 -22.46 12.44 -2.11
C LEU A 8 -22.66 13.84 -2.69
N GLN A 9 -23.84 14.44 -2.54
CA GLN A 9 -24.13 15.78 -3.06
C GLN A 9 -23.19 16.84 -2.47
N GLU A 10 -22.88 16.75 -1.18
CA GLU A 10 -21.90 17.61 -0.53
C GLU A 10 -20.50 17.45 -1.15
N LEU A 11 -20.05 16.21 -1.36
CA LEU A 11 -18.77 15.92 -2.02
C LEU A 11 -18.71 16.43 -3.46
N VAL A 12 -19.79 16.27 -4.22
CA VAL A 12 -19.91 16.79 -5.58
C VAL A 12 -19.77 18.31 -5.56
N ARG A 13 -20.53 18.99 -4.70
CA ARG A 13 -20.49 20.45 -4.57
C ARG A 13 -19.09 20.95 -4.21
N ASP A 14 -18.43 20.30 -3.25
CA ASP A 14 -17.10 20.71 -2.81
C ASP A 14 -16.03 20.44 -3.87
N SER A 15 -16.20 19.36 -4.65
CA SER A 15 -15.34 19.04 -5.79
C SER A 15 -15.48 20.08 -6.92
N GLU A 16 -16.71 20.52 -7.19
CA GLU A 16 -17.00 21.54 -8.20
C GLU A 16 -16.55 22.95 -7.74
N ALA A 17 -16.52 23.19 -6.43
CA ALA A 17 -16.03 24.42 -5.82
C ALA A 17 -14.50 24.50 -5.71
N LEU A 18 -13.76 23.49 -6.18
CA LEU A 18 -12.30 23.49 -6.10
C LEU A 18 -11.68 24.64 -6.90
N PRO A 19 -10.67 25.34 -6.31
CA PRO A 19 -10.03 26.47 -6.97
C PRO A 19 -9.23 26.01 -8.19
N PRO A 20 -9.03 26.90 -9.18
CA PRO A 20 -8.26 26.55 -10.36
C PRO A 20 -6.76 26.44 -10.07
N LEU A 21 -6.09 25.54 -10.82
CA LEU A 21 -4.64 25.42 -10.81
C LEU A 21 -3.98 26.26 -11.94
N PRO A 22 -2.74 26.76 -11.77
CA PRO A 22 -1.92 26.74 -10.56
C PRO A 22 -2.56 27.57 -9.43
N ALA A 23 -2.43 27.07 -8.20
CA ALA A 23 -3.00 27.70 -7.01
C ALA A 23 -2.29 29.03 -6.71
N ARG A 24 -3.07 30.09 -6.44
CA ARG A 24 -2.51 31.36 -5.96
C ARG A 24 -2.02 31.29 -4.52
N GLU A 25 -2.67 30.48 -3.70
CA GLU A 25 -2.41 30.32 -2.27
C GLU A 25 -2.14 28.86 -1.94
N ALA A 26 -1.24 28.59 -0.99
CA ALA A 26 -0.95 27.23 -0.54
C ALA A 26 -2.20 26.51 0.00
N ALA A 27 -3.11 27.25 0.64
CA ALA A 27 -4.37 26.74 1.17
C ALA A 27 -5.26 26.09 0.07
N HIS A 28 -5.14 26.54 -1.18
CA HIS A 28 -5.90 25.94 -2.28
C HIS A 28 -5.44 24.52 -2.59
N LEU A 29 -4.14 24.22 -2.47
CA LEU A 29 -3.66 22.85 -2.63
C LEU A 29 -4.11 21.95 -1.48
N SER A 30 -4.18 22.49 -0.26
CA SER A 30 -4.76 21.78 0.89
C SER A 30 -6.20 21.37 0.61
N ARG A 31 -7.03 22.29 0.07
CA ARG A 31 -8.44 21.97 -0.25
C ARG A 31 -8.60 20.78 -1.19
N TYR A 32 -7.74 20.62 -2.19
CA TYR A 32 -7.76 19.44 -3.06
C TYR A 32 -7.49 18.16 -2.26
N LEU A 33 -6.49 18.19 -1.38
CA LEU A 33 -6.14 17.05 -0.53
C LEU A 33 -7.27 16.75 0.47
N ASP A 34 -7.90 17.76 1.05
CA ASP A 34 -8.99 17.63 2.03
C ASP A 34 -10.25 17.04 1.37
N VAL A 35 -10.65 17.56 0.20
CA VAL A 35 -11.76 17.00 -0.59
C VAL A 35 -11.43 15.57 -1.04
N SER A 36 -10.19 15.31 -1.45
CA SER A 36 -9.76 13.96 -1.80
C SER A 36 -9.83 13.01 -0.60
N ALA A 37 -9.40 13.42 0.59
CA ALA A 37 -9.50 12.60 1.80
C ALA A 37 -10.95 12.23 2.10
N ARG A 38 -11.88 13.20 2.00
CA ARG A 38 -13.32 12.93 2.16
C ARG A 38 -13.87 11.96 1.11
N TRP A 39 -13.37 12.00 -0.13
CA TRP A 39 -13.71 10.99 -1.14
C TRP A 39 -13.24 9.58 -0.75
N LEU A 40 -12.08 9.46 -0.12
CA LEU A 40 -11.56 8.18 0.38
C LEU A 40 -12.40 7.67 1.56
N ASP A 41 -12.75 8.54 2.51
CA ASP A 41 -13.62 8.19 3.64
C ASP A 41 -15.01 7.74 3.16
N PHE A 42 -15.58 8.49 2.20
CA PHE A 42 -16.84 8.13 1.56
C PHE A 42 -16.78 6.78 0.84
N ALA A 43 -15.69 6.51 0.13
CA ALA A 43 -15.51 5.27 -0.60
C ALA A 43 -15.48 4.04 0.34
N GLN A 44 -14.88 4.18 1.52
CA GLN A 44 -14.84 3.13 2.53
C GLN A 44 -16.20 2.94 3.22
N ALA A 45 -16.91 4.05 3.51
CA ALA A 45 -18.19 4.01 4.22
C ALA A 45 -19.38 3.60 3.32
N HIS A 46 -19.33 3.89 2.03
CA HIS A 46 -20.46 3.76 1.09
C HIS A 46 -20.09 2.96 -0.17
N LEU A 47 -19.40 1.83 0.02
CA LEU A 47 -18.92 0.97 -1.07
C LEU A 47 -20.01 0.53 -2.08
N PRO A 48 -21.26 0.21 -1.67
CA PRO A 48 -22.36 -0.09 -2.61
C PRO A 48 -22.65 1.07 -3.57
N LEU A 49 -22.81 2.28 -3.02
CA LEU A 49 -23.09 3.45 -3.84
C LEU A 49 -21.91 3.78 -4.74
N LEU A 50 -20.67 3.70 -4.24
CA LEU A 50 -19.47 3.87 -5.05
C LEU A 50 -19.45 2.89 -6.24
N THR A 51 -19.87 1.65 -6.00
CA THR A 51 -19.97 0.60 -7.01
C THR A 51 -21.00 0.93 -8.08
N VAL A 52 -22.18 1.41 -7.68
CA VAL A 52 -23.22 1.83 -8.61
C VAL A 52 -22.76 3.04 -9.43
N ILE A 53 -22.13 4.04 -8.79
CA ILE A 53 -21.59 5.23 -9.50
C ILE A 53 -20.52 4.81 -10.50
N GLY A 54 -19.57 3.96 -10.13
CA GLY A 54 -18.55 3.47 -11.07
C GLY A 54 -19.15 2.72 -12.26
N SER A 55 -20.23 1.99 -12.01
CA SER A 55 -20.80 1.03 -12.97
C SER A 55 -21.91 1.59 -13.85
N ARG A 56 -22.60 2.65 -13.42
CA ARG A 56 -23.83 3.14 -14.06
C ARG A 56 -23.80 4.63 -14.37
N PRO A 57 -24.51 5.07 -15.42
CA PRO A 57 -24.75 6.49 -15.62
C PRO A 57 -25.59 7.05 -14.46
N PHE A 58 -25.31 8.30 -14.08
CA PHE A 58 -26.02 8.95 -12.99
C PHE A 58 -27.51 9.11 -13.30
N SER A 59 -27.81 9.55 -14.52
CA SER A 59 -29.14 9.61 -15.12
C SER A 59 -29.19 8.81 -16.42
N SER A 60 -30.31 8.12 -16.66
CA SER A 60 -30.56 7.38 -17.91
C SER A 60 -30.78 8.30 -19.12
N THR A 61 -31.25 9.53 -18.89
CA THR A 61 -31.51 10.51 -19.97
C THR A 61 -30.25 11.28 -20.38
N GLU A 62 -29.33 11.49 -19.44
CA GLU A 62 -28.09 12.26 -19.64
C GLU A 62 -26.84 11.44 -19.24
N PRO A 63 -26.49 10.36 -19.96
CA PRO A 63 -25.40 9.45 -19.56
C PRO A 63 -23.99 10.07 -19.60
N THR A 64 -23.85 11.22 -20.27
CA THR A 64 -22.60 12.00 -20.32
C THR A 64 -22.41 12.91 -19.12
N LYS A 65 -23.50 13.23 -18.42
CA LYS A 65 -23.48 14.09 -17.24
C LYS A 65 -22.82 13.35 -16.09
N HIS A 66 -21.92 14.04 -15.38
CA HIS A 66 -21.12 13.47 -14.31
C HIS A 66 -20.26 12.24 -14.67
N LEU A 67 -19.81 12.08 -15.92
CA LEU A 67 -18.85 11.04 -16.28
C LEU A 67 -17.60 11.01 -15.39
N TRP A 68 -17.22 12.17 -14.83
CA TRP A 68 -16.11 12.28 -13.90
C TRP A 68 -16.36 11.52 -12.58
N LEU A 69 -17.61 11.45 -12.09
CA LEU A 69 -17.96 10.67 -10.91
C LEU A 69 -17.70 9.18 -11.13
N ARG A 70 -18.05 8.66 -12.31
CA ARG A 70 -17.80 7.27 -12.68
C ARG A 70 -16.30 6.96 -12.69
N HIS A 71 -15.50 7.86 -13.26
CA HIS A 71 -14.06 7.71 -13.31
C HIS A 71 -13.42 7.72 -11.93
N THR A 72 -13.75 8.71 -11.10
CA THR A 72 -13.24 8.82 -9.72
C THR A 72 -13.67 7.62 -8.88
N SER A 73 -14.93 7.18 -8.99
CA SER A 73 -15.43 6.03 -8.24
C SER A 73 -14.72 4.74 -8.63
N LEU A 74 -14.47 4.53 -9.92
CA LEU A 74 -13.74 3.38 -10.38
C LEU A 74 -12.26 3.39 -9.96
N TYR A 75 -11.60 4.56 -10.01
CA TYR A 75 -10.25 4.71 -9.48
C TYR A 75 -10.19 4.32 -7.99
N LEU A 76 -11.15 4.81 -7.19
CA LEU A 76 -11.25 4.46 -5.77
C LEU A 76 -11.49 2.96 -5.56
N LEU A 77 -12.39 2.32 -6.32
CA LEU A 77 -12.62 0.88 -6.26
C LEU A 77 -11.35 0.09 -6.56
N LEU A 78 -10.64 0.43 -7.65
CA LEU A 78 -9.37 -0.17 -8.01
C LEU A 78 -8.34 -0.03 -6.88
N CYS A 79 -8.20 1.17 -6.33
CA CYS A 79 -7.24 1.46 -5.29
C CYS A 79 -7.52 0.74 -3.98
N LEU A 80 -8.78 0.73 -3.52
CA LEU A 80 -9.20 0.02 -2.31
C LEU A 80 -8.93 -1.48 -2.47
N ARG A 81 -9.32 -2.06 -3.61
CA ARG A 81 -9.15 -3.50 -3.86
C ARG A 81 -7.69 -3.92 -4.03
N ASN A 82 -6.84 -3.05 -4.60
CA ASN A 82 -5.41 -3.31 -4.79
C ASN A 82 -4.52 -2.82 -3.63
N ARG A 83 -5.09 -2.51 -2.45
CA ARG A 83 -4.34 -2.09 -1.25
C ARG A 83 -3.42 -0.89 -1.48
N VAL A 84 -3.79 0.02 -2.40
CA VAL A 84 -2.99 1.22 -2.68
C VAL A 84 -2.88 2.06 -1.41
N ASN A 85 -1.74 2.68 -1.16
CA ASN A 85 -1.55 3.51 0.01
C ASN A 85 -2.46 4.74 -0.01
N HIS A 86 -3.10 5.03 1.12
CA HIS A 86 -4.01 6.18 1.28
C HIS A 86 -3.46 7.51 0.76
N HIS A 87 -2.17 7.82 0.97
CA HIS A 87 -1.57 9.05 0.48
C HIS A 87 -1.46 9.08 -1.05
N THR A 88 -1.08 7.96 -1.66
CA THR A 88 -1.05 7.81 -3.12
C THR A 88 -2.46 7.93 -3.70
N GLN A 89 -3.45 7.28 -3.09
CA GLN A 89 -4.87 7.39 -3.47
C GLN A 89 -5.36 8.85 -3.42
N GLN A 90 -5.07 9.56 -2.33
CA GLN A 90 -5.44 10.96 -2.15
C GLN A 90 -4.83 11.87 -3.23
N GLN A 91 -3.56 11.65 -3.58
CA GLN A 91 -2.91 12.37 -4.69
C GLN A 91 -3.52 12.02 -6.06
N GLY A 92 -3.92 10.77 -6.28
CA GLY A 92 -4.59 10.36 -7.50
C GLY A 92 -5.98 10.96 -7.66
N VAL A 93 -6.80 10.97 -6.60
CA VAL A 93 -8.10 11.68 -6.62
C VAL A 93 -7.88 13.17 -6.88
N SER A 94 -6.90 13.79 -6.22
CA SER A 94 -6.52 15.19 -6.48
C SER A 94 -6.16 15.42 -7.96
N ALA A 95 -5.45 14.48 -8.58
CA ALA A 95 -5.10 14.53 -10.01
C ALA A 95 -6.34 14.44 -10.92
N LEU A 96 -7.27 13.54 -10.62
CA LEU A 96 -8.53 13.42 -11.37
C LEU A 96 -9.38 14.69 -11.25
N LEU A 97 -9.58 15.19 -10.03
CA LEU A 97 -10.34 16.42 -9.79
C LEU A 97 -9.70 17.61 -10.51
N SER A 98 -8.37 17.73 -10.43
CA SER A 98 -7.62 18.76 -11.15
C SER A 98 -7.80 18.67 -12.66
N TYR A 99 -7.76 17.46 -13.21
CA TYR A 99 -7.97 17.24 -14.63
C TYR A 99 -9.34 17.73 -15.10
N TYR A 100 -10.40 17.35 -14.38
CA TYR A 100 -11.76 17.75 -14.74
C TYR A 100 -11.99 19.25 -14.58
N GLN A 101 -11.43 19.84 -13.53
CA GLN A 101 -11.45 21.28 -13.30
C GLN A 101 -10.77 22.04 -14.46
N LEU A 102 -9.57 21.61 -14.87
CA LEU A 102 -8.84 22.21 -16.00
C LEU A 102 -9.56 22.03 -17.33
N LYS A 103 -10.26 20.91 -17.51
CA LYS A 103 -11.02 20.61 -18.74
C LYS A 103 -12.28 21.47 -18.86
N GLN A 104 -13.02 21.66 -17.77
CA GLN A 104 -14.28 22.43 -17.77
C GLN A 104 -14.05 23.91 -18.07
N GLN A 105 -12.91 24.47 -17.67
CA GLN A 105 -12.72 25.91 -17.74
C GLN A 105 -12.31 26.46 -19.11
N SER A 106 -12.16 25.65 -20.16
CA SER A 106 -11.50 26.06 -21.43
C SER A 106 -10.07 26.62 -21.24
N LEU A 107 -9.49 26.46 -20.04
CA LEU A 107 -8.22 27.03 -19.59
C LEU A 107 -7.03 26.08 -19.77
N LEU A 108 -7.19 25.01 -20.55
CA LEU A 108 -6.18 23.96 -20.71
C LEU A 108 -5.08 24.41 -21.70
N ASN A 109 -4.28 25.39 -21.28
CA ASN A 109 -3.06 25.83 -21.97
C ASN A 109 -1.84 25.08 -21.41
N LYS A 110 -0.94 24.63 -22.30
CA LYS A 110 0.34 23.98 -21.96
C LYS A 110 1.15 24.77 -20.91
N GLN A 111 1.16 26.10 -20.99
CA GLN A 111 1.91 26.93 -20.05
C GLN A 111 1.35 26.85 -18.62
N ARG A 112 0.02 26.91 -18.50
CA ARG A 112 -0.68 26.85 -17.21
C ARG A 112 -0.51 25.48 -16.55
N LEU A 113 -0.64 24.42 -17.35
CA LEU A 113 -0.36 23.05 -16.93
C LEU A 113 1.09 22.90 -16.44
N SER A 114 2.07 23.37 -17.21
CA SER A 114 3.49 23.31 -16.81
C SER A 114 3.73 24.02 -15.48
N SER A 115 3.07 25.18 -15.27
CA SER A 115 3.13 25.91 -14.01
C SER A 115 2.53 25.10 -12.85
N ALA A 116 1.36 24.48 -13.04
CA ALA A 116 0.74 23.62 -12.03
C ALA A 116 1.61 22.41 -11.67
N ILE A 117 2.16 21.70 -12.66
CA ILE A 117 3.06 20.56 -12.45
C ILE A 117 4.30 21.00 -11.66
N LYS A 118 4.91 22.14 -12.01
CA LYS A 118 6.06 22.70 -11.28
C LYS A 118 5.70 23.06 -9.84
N GLN A 119 4.54 23.68 -9.61
CA GLN A 119 4.07 24.04 -8.27
C GLN A 119 3.86 22.79 -7.41
N LEU A 120 3.17 21.78 -7.93
CA LEU A 120 2.91 20.52 -7.22
C LEU A 120 4.18 19.77 -6.89
N SER A 121 5.12 19.70 -7.84
CA SER A 121 6.44 19.08 -7.63
C SER A 121 7.22 19.77 -6.51
N ARG A 122 7.17 21.11 -6.45
CA ARG A 122 7.78 21.89 -5.36
C ARG A 122 7.12 21.61 -4.00
N CYS A 123 5.81 21.38 -3.99
CA CYS A 123 5.04 21.03 -2.80
C CYS A 123 5.11 19.54 -2.42
N GLY A 124 5.94 18.74 -3.08
CA GLY A 124 6.08 17.30 -2.79
C GLY A 124 4.93 16.42 -3.28
N GLN A 125 4.03 16.95 -4.11
CA GLN A 125 2.88 16.25 -4.67
C GLN A 125 3.25 15.59 -6.00
N GLN A 126 4.26 14.70 -5.99
CA GLN A 126 4.87 14.18 -7.22
C GLN A 126 3.95 13.23 -7.99
N TYR A 127 3.20 12.36 -7.31
CA TYR A 127 2.22 11.47 -7.91
C TYR A 127 1.10 12.29 -8.55
N TRP A 128 0.55 13.26 -7.82
CA TRP A 128 -0.43 14.18 -8.37
C TRP A 128 0.12 14.89 -9.63
N ALA A 129 1.31 15.48 -9.55
CA ALA A 129 1.94 16.17 -10.68
C ALA A 129 2.16 15.27 -11.90
N ALA A 130 2.51 14.00 -11.69
CA ALA A 130 2.74 13.02 -12.75
C ALA A 130 1.46 12.60 -13.48
N HIS A 131 0.31 12.66 -12.80
CA HIS A 131 -0.95 12.10 -13.27
C HIS A 131 -2.04 13.14 -13.63
N ILE A 132 -1.79 14.46 -13.50
CA ILE A 132 -2.75 15.51 -13.93
C ILE A 132 -3.14 15.37 -15.41
N LEU A 133 -2.22 14.93 -16.26
CA LEU A 133 -2.52 14.55 -17.63
C LEU A 133 -1.78 13.26 -17.98
N PRO A 134 -2.40 12.39 -18.80
CA PRO A 134 -1.72 11.19 -19.27
C PRO A 134 -0.48 11.58 -20.03
N ALA A 135 0.67 11.02 -19.64
CA ALA A 135 1.87 11.13 -20.45
C ALA A 135 1.57 10.57 -21.85
N ARG A 136 1.58 11.43 -22.88
CA ARG A 136 1.44 10.98 -24.28
C ARG A 136 2.63 10.12 -24.74
N ASN A 137 3.75 10.17 -24.02
CA ASN A 137 5.04 9.64 -24.44
C ASN A 137 5.60 8.52 -23.53
N ARG A 138 4.86 8.07 -22.51
CA ARG A 138 5.27 6.89 -21.73
C ARG A 138 4.43 5.70 -22.17
N PRO A 139 5.05 4.57 -22.58
CA PRO A 139 4.29 3.34 -22.70
C PRO A 139 3.71 3.03 -21.32
N PRO A 140 2.39 2.94 -21.17
CA PRO A 140 1.80 2.59 -19.88
C PRO A 140 2.19 1.14 -19.58
N LEU A 141 2.92 0.97 -18.48
CA LEU A 141 3.32 -0.35 -18.00
C LEU A 141 2.17 -1.05 -17.26
N TYR A 142 1.07 -0.32 -17.04
CA TYR A 142 -0.17 -0.78 -16.40
C TYR A 142 0.07 -1.41 -15.02
N ASN A 143 1.10 -0.92 -14.34
CA ASN A 143 1.45 -1.28 -12.96
C ASN A 143 0.78 -0.35 -11.93
N ASP A 144 -0.04 0.60 -12.40
CA ASP A 144 -0.72 1.61 -11.58
C ASP A 144 -2.24 1.59 -11.84
N CYS A 145 -3.03 1.58 -10.75
CA CYS A 145 -4.48 1.71 -10.79
C CYS A 145 -4.94 2.97 -11.55
N PHE A 146 -4.15 4.06 -11.53
CA PHE A 146 -4.48 5.28 -12.25
C PHE A 146 -4.47 5.08 -13.77
N ASP A 147 -3.52 4.31 -14.31
CA ASP A 147 -3.45 4.03 -15.74
C ASP A 147 -4.66 3.19 -16.20
N ILE A 148 -5.07 2.21 -15.39
CA ILE A 148 -6.25 1.39 -15.64
C ILE A 148 -7.53 2.24 -15.60
N ALA A 149 -7.69 3.08 -14.58
CA ALA A 149 -8.81 3.99 -14.47
C ALA A 149 -8.89 4.95 -15.67
N TRP A 150 -7.74 5.43 -16.15
CA TRP A 150 -7.68 6.30 -17.31
C TRP A 150 -8.10 5.60 -18.61
N LEU A 151 -7.68 4.35 -18.81
CA LEU A 151 -8.14 3.55 -19.94
C LEU A 151 -9.66 3.33 -19.87
N TRP A 152 -10.17 3.03 -18.68
CA TRP A 152 -11.60 2.89 -18.46
C TRP A 152 -12.35 4.17 -18.86
N GLN A 153 -11.84 5.34 -18.47
CA GLN A 153 -12.42 6.62 -18.85
C GLN A 153 -12.40 6.86 -20.36
N ARG A 154 -11.38 6.38 -21.08
CA ARG A 154 -11.36 6.46 -22.56
C ARG A 154 -12.49 5.64 -23.19
N TYR A 155 -12.81 4.46 -22.63
CA TYR A 155 -13.96 3.68 -23.07
C TYR A 155 -15.28 4.40 -22.76
N LEU A 156 -15.42 4.96 -21.55
CA LEU A 156 -16.61 5.72 -21.15
C LEU A 156 -16.84 6.94 -22.04
N LEU A 157 -15.80 7.66 -22.45
CA LEU A 157 -15.94 8.80 -23.36
C LEU A 157 -16.45 8.40 -24.76
N ARG A 158 -16.16 7.18 -25.21
CA ARG A 158 -16.64 6.67 -26.51
C ARG A 158 -18.04 6.07 -26.41
N ALA A 159 -18.36 5.45 -25.29
CA ALA A 159 -19.65 4.80 -25.07
C ALA A 159 -20.13 5.03 -23.62
N PRO A 160 -20.70 6.23 -23.32
CA PRO A 160 -21.10 6.63 -21.97
C PRO A 160 -22.12 5.71 -21.31
N GLY A 161 -22.96 5.04 -22.09
CA GLY A 161 -23.94 4.07 -21.59
C GLY A 161 -23.39 2.67 -21.33
N SER A 162 -22.09 2.41 -21.55
CA SER A 162 -21.53 1.06 -21.39
C SER A 162 -21.63 0.57 -19.95
N ASP A 163 -21.95 -0.72 -19.83
CA ASP A 163 -21.95 -1.46 -18.58
C ASP A 163 -20.50 -1.67 -18.08
N PHE A 164 -20.35 -1.74 -16.76
CA PHE A 164 -19.11 -2.13 -16.10
C PHE A 164 -18.56 -3.45 -16.64
N ASN A 165 -19.42 -4.47 -16.76
CA ASN A 165 -19.02 -5.80 -17.22
C ASN A 165 -18.44 -5.77 -18.64
N ASP A 166 -19.01 -4.95 -19.53
CA ASP A 166 -18.55 -4.83 -20.91
C ASP A 166 -17.16 -4.18 -20.99
N ILE A 167 -16.91 -3.16 -20.16
CA ILE A 167 -15.61 -2.49 -20.11
C ILE A 167 -14.57 -3.40 -19.44
N LEU A 168 -14.94 -4.09 -18.37
CA LEU A 168 -14.08 -5.04 -17.68
C LEU A 168 -13.57 -6.13 -18.62
N VAL A 169 -14.48 -6.75 -19.40
CA VAL A 169 -14.10 -7.77 -20.40
C VAL A 169 -13.17 -7.19 -21.46
N LYS A 170 -13.47 -5.99 -21.98
CA LYS A 170 -12.58 -5.34 -22.96
C LYS A 170 -11.20 -5.05 -22.41
N LEU A 171 -11.10 -4.59 -21.16
CA LEU A 171 -9.82 -4.33 -20.52
C LEU A 171 -9.05 -5.63 -20.25
N ALA A 172 -9.71 -6.68 -19.75
CA ALA A 172 -9.09 -7.98 -19.52
C ALA A 172 -8.48 -8.56 -20.81
N MET A 173 -9.14 -8.38 -21.95
CA MET A 173 -8.65 -8.85 -23.26
C MET A 173 -7.53 -7.98 -23.86
N THR A 174 -7.35 -6.74 -23.40
CA THR A 174 -6.43 -5.77 -24.02
C THR A 174 -5.19 -5.48 -23.18
N LEU A 175 -5.26 -5.68 -21.86
CA LEU A 175 -4.15 -5.41 -20.96
C LEU A 175 -3.11 -6.54 -20.96
N PRO A 176 -1.82 -6.20 -20.77
CA PRO A 176 -0.79 -7.20 -20.46
C PRO A 176 -1.02 -7.80 -19.07
N VAL A 177 -0.28 -8.88 -18.76
CA VAL A 177 -0.38 -9.63 -17.49
C VAL A 177 -0.30 -8.73 -16.26
N THR A 178 0.56 -7.71 -16.29
CA THR A 178 0.70 -6.75 -15.18
C THR A 178 -0.61 -5.98 -14.90
N GLY A 179 -1.26 -5.47 -15.94
CA GLY A 179 -2.56 -4.81 -15.82
C GLY A 179 -3.70 -5.77 -15.47
N GLN A 180 -3.62 -7.04 -15.91
CA GLN A 180 -4.60 -8.07 -15.56
C GLN A 180 -4.61 -8.37 -14.05
N GLN A 181 -3.45 -8.35 -13.39
CA GLN A 181 -3.37 -8.52 -11.93
C GLN A 181 -4.15 -7.44 -11.18
N LEU A 182 -4.09 -6.18 -11.63
CA LEU A 182 -4.85 -5.08 -11.03
C LEU A 182 -6.36 -5.20 -11.24
N LEU A 183 -6.77 -5.74 -12.40
CA LEU A 183 -8.18 -6.00 -12.71
C LEU A 183 -8.76 -7.17 -11.93
N HIS A 184 -7.95 -8.19 -11.61
CA HIS A 184 -8.41 -9.35 -10.85
C HIS A 184 -9.05 -8.93 -9.52
N ALA A 185 -8.55 -7.86 -8.89
CA ALA A 185 -9.13 -7.35 -7.66
C ALA A 185 -10.61 -6.90 -7.84
N LEU A 186 -11.02 -6.49 -9.05
CA LEU A 186 -12.39 -6.13 -9.41
C LEU A 186 -13.29 -7.33 -9.75
N THR A 187 -12.72 -8.50 -10.04
CA THR A 187 -13.51 -9.71 -10.35
C THR A 187 -14.14 -10.34 -9.10
N ASP A 188 -13.51 -10.13 -7.94
CA ASP A 188 -14.06 -10.56 -6.65
C ASP A 188 -15.14 -9.60 -6.14
N TYR A 189 -14.85 -8.30 -6.20
CA TYR A 189 -15.76 -7.21 -5.90
C TYR A 189 -15.34 -5.98 -6.72
N PRO A 190 -16.26 -5.33 -7.47
CA PRO A 190 -17.71 -5.56 -7.51
C PRO A 190 -18.14 -6.91 -8.09
N GLY A 191 -17.28 -7.55 -8.88
CA GLY A 191 -17.59 -8.79 -9.58
C GLY A 191 -18.58 -8.61 -10.73
N LEU A 192 -18.93 -9.72 -11.40
CA LEU A 192 -19.88 -9.72 -12.52
C LEU A 192 -21.33 -9.48 -12.08
N LEU A 193 -21.61 -9.68 -10.80
CA LEU A 193 -22.90 -9.45 -10.17
C LEU A 193 -22.70 -8.45 -9.03
N HIS A 194 -22.93 -7.19 -9.38
CA HIS A 194 -22.76 -6.01 -8.54
C HIS A 194 -24.05 -5.18 -8.44
N GLU A 195 -24.02 -4.20 -7.54
CA GLU A 195 -25.12 -3.29 -7.28
C GLU A 195 -25.58 -2.53 -8.54
N GLY A 196 -26.89 -2.40 -8.72
CA GLY A 196 -27.52 -1.73 -9.86
C GLY A 196 -27.74 -2.59 -11.12
N LEU A 197 -27.25 -3.82 -11.17
CA LEU A 197 -27.63 -4.81 -12.20
C LEU A 197 -29.02 -5.38 -11.91
N ILE A 198 -29.81 -5.62 -12.95
CA ILE A 198 -31.07 -6.35 -12.83
C ILE A 198 -30.81 -7.85 -12.97
N THR A 199 -31.41 -8.60 -12.05
CA THR A 199 -31.24 -10.05 -11.95
C THR A 199 -32.57 -10.76 -11.79
N ALA A 200 -32.58 -12.06 -12.07
CA ALA A 200 -33.76 -12.90 -11.94
C ALA A 200 -33.42 -14.23 -11.25
N SER A 201 -34.28 -14.65 -10.32
CA SER A 201 -34.26 -15.99 -9.69
C SER A 201 -35.70 -16.43 -9.40
N GLY A 202 -36.20 -17.41 -10.15
CA GLY A 202 -37.59 -17.86 -10.03
C GLY A 202 -38.58 -16.71 -10.28
N GLN A 203 -39.37 -16.36 -9.27
CA GLN A 203 -40.33 -15.26 -9.33
C GLN A 203 -39.74 -13.89 -8.95
N HIS A 204 -38.53 -13.84 -8.38
CA HIS A 204 -37.93 -12.60 -7.94
C HIS A 204 -37.10 -11.98 -9.06
N ILE A 205 -37.56 -10.84 -9.58
CA ILE A 205 -36.88 -10.09 -10.64
C ILE A 205 -36.67 -8.68 -10.12
N GLY A 206 -35.41 -8.22 -10.15
CA GLY A 206 -35.13 -6.86 -9.79
C GLY A 206 -33.66 -6.53 -9.59
N PRO A 207 -33.37 -5.28 -9.22
CA PRO A 207 -32.03 -4.78 -9.10
C PRO A 207 -31.30 -5.30 -7.84
N VAL A 208 -29.98 -5.49 -7.97
CA VAL A 208 -29.09 -5.77 -6.84
C VAL A 208 -28.89 -4.50 -6.00
N MET A 209 -29.20 -4.59 -4.72
CA MET A 209 -29.14 -3.50 -3.73
C MET A 209 -27.92 -3.60 -2.82
N SER A 210 -27.45 -4.82 -2.52
CA SER A 210 -26.31 -5.07 -1.64
C SER A 210 -25.78 -6.50 -1.88
N GLN A 211 -24.59 -6.81 -1.37
CA GLN A 211 -23.98 -8.13 -1.54
C GLN A 211 -23.19 -8.60 -0.31
N LEU A 212 -23.28 -9.91 -0.07
CA LEU A 212 -22.38 -10.69 0.78
C LEU A 212 -21.45 -11.52 -0.11
N THR A 213 -20.58 -12.32 0.48
CA THR A 213 -19.66 -13.19 -0.27
C THR A 213 -20.42 -14.15 -1.19
N ASP A 214 -21.48 -14.80 -0.70
CA ASP A 214 -22.24 -15.85 -1.38
C ASP A 214 -23.70 -15.47 -1.70
N GLN A 215 -24.19 -14.35 -1.18
CA GLN A 215 -25.57 -13.89 -1.37
C GLN A 215 -25.64 -12.46 -1.93
N VAL A 216 -26.78 -12.13 -2.52
CA VAL A 216 -27.13 -10.76 -2.92
C VAL A 216 -28.50 -10.37 -2.43
N LEU A 217 -28.60 -9.12 -2.03
CA LEU A 217 -29.85 -8.48 -1.69
C LEU A 217 -30.44 -7.88 -2.97
N ILE A 218 -31.66 -8.26 -3.29
CA ILE A 218 -32.39 -7.66 -4.40
C ILE A 218 -33.67 -7.00 -3.90
N TYR A 219 -34.13 -5.97 -4.61
CA TYR A 219 -35.49 -5.49 -4.50
C TYR A 219 -36.34 -6.19 -5.55
N SER A 220 -37.24 -7.09 -5.15
CA SER A 220 -38.09 -7.83 -6.07
C SER A 220 -39.19 -6.90 -6.60
N ASN A 221 -39.20 -6.60 -7.90
CA ASN A 221 -40.25 -5.79 -8.51
C ASN A 221 -41.59 -6.52 -8.57
N THR A 222 -41.60 -7.85 -8.53
CA THR A 222 -42.82 -8.68 -8.60
C THR A 222 -43.55 -8.75 -7.26
N GLU A 223 -42.79 -8.71 -6.17
CA GLU A 223 -43.33 -8.82 -4.80
C GLU A 223 -43.19 -7.50 -4.01
N GLU A 224 -42.59 -6.48 -4.62
CA GLU A 224 -42.30 -5.15 -4.07
C GLU A 224 -41.54 -5.15 -2.72
N ARG A 225 -40.77 -6.21 -2.45
CA ARG A 225 -40.02 -6.41 -1.20
C ARG A 225 -38.55 -6.74 -1.41
N PHE A 226 -37.75 -6.55 -0.38
CA PHE A 226 -36.35 -6.99 -0.35
C PHE A 226 -36.25 -8.48 -0.06
N CYS A 227 -35.27 -9.15 -0.66
CA CYS A 227 -34.93 -10.54 -0.31
C CYS A 227 -33.46 -10.84 -0.59
N TRP A 228 -32.88 -11.71 0.25
CA TRP A 228 -31.56 -12.28 0.04
C TRP A 228 -31.65 -13.53 -0.84
N LEU A 229 -30.84 -13.58 -1.89
CA LEU A 229 -30.75 -14.70 -2.80
C LEU A 229 -29.32 -15.20 -2.89
N ALA A 230 -29.13 -16.52 -2.97
CA ALA A 230 -27.82 -17.10 -3.20
C ALA A 230 -27.30 -16.73 -4.60
N LYS A 231 -26.07 -16.22 -4.70
CA LYS A 231 -25.45 -15.81 -5.98
C LYS A 231 -25.52 -16.88 -7.07
N LYS A 232 -25.43 -18.16 -6.68
CA LYS A 232 -25.51 -19.32 -7.58
C LYS A 232 -26.87 -19.52 -8.26
N GLN A 233 -27.94 -19.01 -7.65
CA GLN A 233 -29.32 -19.17 -8.13
C GLN A 233 -29.74 -18.01 -9.03
N VAL A 234 -28.98 -16.91 -9.01
CA VAL A 234 -29.33 -15.67 -9.67
C VAL A 234 -28.79 -15.64 -11.11
N ARG A 235 -29.63 -15.25 -12.06
CA ARG A 235 -29.25 -15.05 -13.47
C ARG A 235 -29.23 -13.57 -13.80
N LEU A 236 -28.21 -13.14 -14.53
CA LEU A 236 -28.08 -11.76 -14.97
C LEU A 236 -29.01 -11.45 -16.14
N MET A 237 -29.82 -10.40 -16.02
CA MET A 237 -30.64 -9.88 -17.12
C MET A 237 -29.82 -8.88 -17.94
N ARG A 238 -29.18 -9.37 -19.00
CA ARG A 238 -28.32 -8.55 -19.87
C ARG A 238 -29.09 -7.34 -20.43
N LYS A 239 -28.43 -6.17 -20.44
CA LYS A 239 -28.91 -4.87 -20.97
C LYS A 239 -30.01 -4.17 -20.16
N GLN A 240 -30.41 -4.68 -19.00
CA GLN A 240 -31.32 -4.00 -18.10
C GLN A 240 -30.56 -3.51 -16.85
N SER A 241 -30.61 -2.21 -16.59
CA SER A 241 -29.90 -1.61 -15.46
C SER A 241 -30.59 -0.36 -14.96
N LEU A 242 -30.36 -0.04 -13.69
CA LEU A 242 -30.83 1.21 -13.09
C LEU A 242 -29.77 2.31 -13.17
N SER A 243 -30.25 3.56 -13.27
CA SER A 243 -29.41 4.73 -13.00
C SER A 243 -29.12 4.84 -11.51
N VAL A 244 -28.10 5.64 -11.15
CA VAL A 244 -27.71 5.87 -9.76
C VAL A 244 -28.89 6.43 -8.94
N GLU A 245 -29.63 7.38 -9.50
CA GLU A 245 -30.79 8.00 -8.84
C GLU A 245 -31.91 7.00 -8.51
N HIS A 246 -32.26 6.15 -9.48
CA HIS A 246 -33.29 5.13 -9.28
C HIS A 246 -32.85 4.07 -8.28
N TRP A 247 -31.59 3.64 -8.35
CA TRP A 247 -31.04 2.69 -7.38
C TRP A 247 -31.10 3.24 -5.97
N ALA A 248 -30.69 4.49 -5.76
CA ALA A 248 -30.67 5.09 -4.43
C ALA A 248 -32.08 5.35 -3.88
N SER A 249 -33.06 5.64 -4.74
CA SER A 249 -34.48 5.73 -4.38
C SER A 249 -35.05 4.38 -3.93
N LEU A 250 -34.67 3.28 -4.57
CA LEU A 250 -35.05 1.95 -4.09
C LEU A 250 -34.33 1.60 -2.80
N TYR A 251 -33.04 1.90 -2.70
CA TYR A 251 -32.24 1.63 -1.51
C TYR A 251 -32.79 2.35 -0.27
N SER A 252 -33.35 3.57 -0.42
CA SER A 252 -33.96 4.29 0.71
C SER A 252 -35.16 3.59 1.32
N LYS A 253 -35.85 2.72 0.56
CA LYS A 253 -36.95 1.91 1.11
C LYS A 253 -36.47 0.89 2.15
N LEU A 254 -35.17 0.61 2.24
CA LEU A 254 -34.62 -0.21 3.32
C LEU A 254 -34.78 0.46 4.69
N ASP A 255 -34.91 1.78 4.75
CA ASP A 255 -35.13 2.52 6.00
C ASP A 255 -36.62 2.50 6.41
N GLU A 256 -37.53 2.18 5.48
CA GLU A 256 -39.00 2.24 5.63
C GLU A 256 -39.62 0.87 6.02
N GLN A 257 -38.88 0.02 6.74
CA GLN A 257 -39.30 -1.38 7.01
C GLN A 257 -40.47 -1.46 7.99
N PRO A 258 -41.36 -2.47 7.85
CA PRO A 258 -42.50 -2.67 8.73
C PRO A 258 -42.08 -2.97 10.18
N GLU A 259 -42.91 -2.56 11.15
CA GLU A 259 -42.68 -2.81 12.58
C GLU A 259 -42.72 -4.32 12.93
N GLU A 260 -43.46 -5.12 12.15
CA GLU A 260 -43.57 -6.57 12.30
C GLU A 260 -42.99 -7.30 11.07
N GLY A 261 -42.04 -8.21 11.28
CA GLY A 261 -41.39 -9.01 10.24
C GLY A 261 -39.88 -9.19 10.41
N GLU A 262 -39.23 -9.84 9.44
CA GLU A 262 -37.76 -9.93 9.40
C GLU A 262 -37.17 -8.61 8.92
N VAL A 263 -36.34 -7.97 9.76
CA VAL A 263 -35.65 -6.72 9.41
C VAL A 263 -34.48 -7.04 8.48
N ILE A 264 -34.63 -6.67 7.21
CA ILE A 264 -33.61 -6.86 6.19
C ILE A 264 -32.65 -5.69 6.21
N ARG A 265 -31.38 -5.98 6.52
CA ARG A 265 -30.31 -4.99 6.50
C ARG A 265 -29.42 -5.14 5.27
N PRO A 266 -28.77 -4.06 4.81
CA PRO A 266 -27.67 -4.17 3.87
C PRO A 266 -26.60 -5.13 4.39
N GLY A 267 -25.94 -5.85 3.48
CA GLY A 267 -24.79 -6.69 3.83
C GLY A 267 -23.65 -5.86 4.40
N ASP A 268 -22.84 -6.48 5.27
CA ASP A 268 -21.58 -5.91 5.71
C ASP A 268 -20.54 -6.08 4.59
N HIS A 269 -20.09 -4.98 4.00
CA HIS A 269 -19.08 -4.97 2.93
C HIS A 269 -17.64 -5.05 3.45
N GLY A 270 -17.41 -5.25 4.74
CA GLY A 270 -16.07 -5.41 5.32
C GLY A 270 -15.24 -6.50 4.63
N TRP A 271 -15.88 -7.57 4.12
CA TRP A 271 -15.22 -8.64 3.36
C TRP A 271 -14.62 -8.15 2.02
N ALA A 272 -15.18 -7.10 1.44
CA ALA A 272 -14.73 -6.54 0.17
C ALA A 272 -13.55 -5.57 0.35
N LEU A 273 -13.26 -5.14 1.58
CA LEU A 273 -12.09 -4.32 1.90
C LEU A 273 -10.92 -5.21 2.33
N PRO A 274 -9.70 -4.99 1.82
CA PRO A 274 -8.55 -5.76 2.26
C PRO A 274 -8.21 -5.44 3.73
N VAL A 275 -7.89 -6.49 4.49
CA VAL A 275 -7.42 -6.34 5.88
C VAL A 275 -6.09 -5.59 5.90
N SER A 276 -6.03 -4.50 6.70
CA SER A 276 -4.84 -3.68 6.94
C SER A 276 -4.38 -3.79 8.39
N TYR A 277 -3.07 -3.75 8.63
CA TYR A 277 -2.50 -3.80 9.98
C TYR A 277 -1.61 -2.57 10.24
N PRO A 278 -1.67 -1.97 11.44
CA PRO A 278 -0.87 -0.80 11.75
C PRO A 278 0.62 -1.15 11.78
N THR A 279 1.44 -0.35 11.11
CA THR A 279 2.91 -0.45 11.18
C THR A 279 3.43 0.01 12.55
N SER A 280 2.68 0.84 13.29
CA SER A 280 3.16 1.48 14.51
C SER A 280 3.34 0.53 15.70
N ARG A 281 2.67 -0.63 15.73
CA ARG A 281 2.73 -1.59 16.85
C ARG A 281 2.54 -3.02 16.38
N PRO A 282 3.29 -4.02 16.88
CA PRO A 282 3.17 -5.46 16.53
C PRO A 282 1.75 -6.01 16.72
N PRO A 283 1.35 -7.10 16.02
CA PRO A 283 0.07 -7.76 16.27
C PRO A 283 -0.03 -8.19 17.73
N LEU A 284 -1.25 -8.29 18.29
CA LEU A 284 -1.43 -8.72 19.68
C LEU A 284 -0.88 -10.15 19.90
N SER A 285 -1.04 -11.03 18.93
CA SER A 285 -0.46 -12.38 18.93
C SER A 285 1.07 -12.32 19.09
N LEU A 286 1.74 -11.49 18.30
CA LEU A 286 3.19 -11.29 18.39
C LEU A 286 3.60 -10.61 19.71
N GLN A 287 2.89 -9.59 20.20
CA GLN A 287 3.20 -8.96 21.50
C GLN A 287 3.16 -9.98 22.64
N THR A 288 2.12 -10.81 22.66
CA THR A 288 1.96 -11.84 23.68
C THR A 288 3.11 -12.86 23.58
N LEU A 289 3.48 -13.24 22.35
CA LEU A 289 4.60 -14.14 22.09
C LEU A 289 5.96 -13.54 22.51
N LEU A 290 6.24 -12.27 22.19
CA LEU A 290 7.48 -11.61 22.58
C LEU A 290 7.63 -11.49 24.10
N LYS A 291 6.54 -11.21 24.82
CA LYS A 291 6.52 -11.26 26.28
C LYS A 291 6.84 -12.65 26.81
N ALA A 292 6.27 -13.69 26.22
CA ALA A 292 6.55 -15.07 26.60
C ALA A 292 8.00 -15.49 26.27
N LEU A 293 8.58 -15.02 25.16
CA LEU A 293 9.98 -15.28 24.79
C LEU A 293 10.99 -14.64 25.75
N ASN A 294 10.60 -13.58 26.46
CA ASN A 294 11.43 -12.90 27.45
C ASN A 294 11.31 -13.50 28.87
N ASP A 295 10.42 -14.48 29.08
CA ASP A 295 10.27 -15.18 30.35
C ASP A 295 11.33 -16.30 30.46
N PRO A 296 12.27 -16.22 31.43
CA PRO A 296 13.37 -17.18 31.54
C PRO A 296 12.92 -18.62 31.85
N ASP A 297 11.71 -18.79 32.41
CA ASP A 297 11.19 -20.08 32.85
C ASP A 297 10.14 -20.66 31.90
N ILE A 298 9.95 -20.04 30.72
CA ILE A 298 8.92 -20.47 29.76
C ILE A 298 9.24 -21.85 29.17
N ALA A 299 8.26 -22.76 29.22
CA ALA A 299 8.37 -24.04 28.54
C ALA A 299 8.35 -23.85 27.01
N VAL A 300 9.30 -24.47 26.30
CA VAL A 300 9.39 -24.40 24.81
C VAL A 300 8.08 -24.81 24.14
N ASP A 301 7.38 -25.83 24.67
CA ASP A 301 6.11 -26.30 24.12
C ASP A 301 5.00 -25.23 24.16
N LYS A 302 5.05 -24.31 25.14
CA LYS A 302 4.13 -23.18 25.22
C LYS A 302 4.43 -22.15 24.12
N ILE A 303 5.71 -21.88 23.84
CA ILE A 303 6.12 -21.02 22.72
C ILE A 303 5.71 -21.64 21.38
N VAL A 304 5.91 -22.94 21.20
CA VAL A 304 5.49 -23.68 20.00
C VAL A 304 3.99 -23.48 19.77
N ALA A 305 3.16 -23.76 20.77
CA ALA A 305 1.72 -23.59 20.67
C ALA A 305 1.32 -22.15 20.29
N MET A 306 2.01 -21.14 20.83
CA MET A 306 1.74 -19.72 20.51
C MET A 306 2.14 -19.35 19.08
N VAL A 307 3.22 -19.92 18.55
CA VAL A 307 3.66 -19.71 17.15
C VAL A 307 2.70 -20.41 16.18
N GLU A 308 2.21 -21.61 16.54
CA GLU A 308 1.32 -22.42 15.71
C GLU A 308 -0.08 -21.79 15.53
N VAL A 309 -0.48 -20.87 16.41
CA VAL A 309 -1.69 -20.05 16.22
C VAL A 309 -1.62 -19.21 14.93
N GLU A 310 -0.42 -18.82 14.49
CA GLU A 310 -0.21 -18.01 13.30
C GLU A 310 0.54 -18.82 12.21
N PRO A 311 -0.17 -19.40 11.22
CA PRO A 311 0.44 -20.28 10.22
C PRO A 311 1.59 -19.64 9.44
N ALA A 312 1.53 -18.32 9.22
CA ALA A 312 2.58 -17.58 8.55
C ALA A 312 3.92 -17.61 9.33
N PHE A 313 3.87 -17.51 10.66
CA PHE A 313 5.07 -17.59 11.51
C PHE A 313 5.63 -19.00 11.55
N SER A 314 4.76 -20.00 11.61
CA SER A 314 5.15 -21.41 11.57
C SER A 314 5.85 -21.76 10.25
N HIS A 315 5.27 -21.37 9.12
CA HIS A 315 5.86 -21.59 7.81
C HIS A 315 7.20 -20.87 7.64
N PHE A 316 7.27 -19.61 8.06
CA PHE A 316 8.51 -18.83 7.99
C PHE A 316 9.65 -19.47 8.80
N LEU A 317 9.40 -19.87 10.05
CA LEU A 317 10.44 -20.47 10.90
C LEU A 317 10.90 -21.85 10.42
N THR A 318 9.98 -22.66 9.89
CA THR A 318 10.31 -23.99 9.34
C THR A 318 11.10 -23.89 8.05
N ASP A 319 10.72 -22.98 7.15
CA ASP A 319 11.47 -22.70 5.90
C ASP A 319 12.87 -22.15 6.20
N ALA A 320 12.98 -21.17 7.10
CA ALA A 320 14.28 -20.61 7.51
C ALA A 320 15.20 -21.69 8.11
N ALA A 321 14.70 -22.48 9.06
CA ALA A 321 15.47 -23.53 9.71
C ALA A 321 15.88 -24.65 8.73
N SER A 322 15.07 -24.91 7.70
CA SER A 322 15.38 -25.89 6.65
C SER A 322 16.54 -25.43 5.77
N LYS A 323 16.66 -24.12 5.52
CA LYS A 323 17.72 -23.53 4.68
C LYS A 323 19.04 -23.33 5.43
N ASP A 324 18.97 -22.97 6.71
CA ASP A 324 20.16 -22.66 7.52
C ASP A 324 20.81 -23.88 8.18
N ASN A 325 20.12 -25.03 8.27
CA ASN A 325 20.73 -26.17 8.91
C ASN A 325 21.87 -26.75 8.05
N ARG A 326 22.93 -27.23 8.71
CA ARG A 326 24.19 -27.69 8.09
C ARG A 326 24.01 -28.80 7.05
N MET A 327 22.91 -29.54 7.11
CA MET A 327 22.61 -30.67 6.22
C MET A 327 21.55 -30.32 5.16
N GLN A 328 21.02 -29.09 5.16
CA GLN A 328 19.85 -28.65 4.39
C GLN A 328 18.66 -29.63 4.45
N LEU A 329 18.48 -30.29 5.60
CA LEU A 329 17.39 -31.23 5.81
C LEU A 329 16.08 -30.46 6.05
N PRO A 330 14.94 -30.94 5.51
CA PRO A 330 13.67 -30.29 5.76
C PRO A 330 13.30 -30.37 7.25
N VAL A 331 13.16 -29.22 7.89
CA VAL A 331 12.65 -29.08 9.26
C VAL A 331 11.12 -29.14 9.21
N GLN A 332 10.54 -30.13 9.89
CA GLN A 332 9.11 -30.41 9.75
C GLN A 332 8.22 -29.78 10.82
N ASN A 333 8.80 -29.30 11.93
CA ASN A 333 8.02 -28.71 13.01
C ASN A 333 8.69 -27.48 13.63
N VAL A 334 7.86 -26.62 14.21
CA VAL A 334 8.27 -25.34 14.83
C VAL A 334 9.21 -25.58 16.00
N LYS A 335 9.03 -26.67 16.76
CA LYS A 335 9.89 -27.03 17.89
C LYS A 335 11.35 -27.20 17.46
N GLN A 336 11.60 -27.90 16.35
CA GLN A 336 12.94 -28.07 15.78
C GLN A 336 13.53 -26.74 15.31
N SER A 337 12.74 -25.87 14.68
CA SER A 337 13.19 -24.52 14.33
C SER A 337 13.63 -23.72 15.55
N ILE A 338 12.83 -23.75 16.63
CA ILE A 338 13.14 -23.05 17.88
C ILE A 338 14.41 -23.61 18.52
N LEU A 339 14.58 -24.93 18.56
CA LEU A 339 15.78 -25.57 19.11
C LEU A 339 17.04 -25.27 18.27
N THR A 340 16.89 -25.08 16.96
CA THR A 340 18.00 -24.76 16.05
C THR A 340 18.51 -23.33 16.27
N TYR A 341 17.59 -22.37 16.44
CA TYR A 341 17.95 -20.95 16.53
C TYR A 341 18.09 -20.44 17.97
N GLY A 342 17.37 -21.04 18.92
CA GLY A 342 17.19 -20.49 20.26
C GLY A 342 16.13 -19.38 20.30
N LEU A 343 15.55 -19.16 21.49
CA LEU A 343 14.40 -18.27 21.71
C LEU A 343 14.68 -16.81 21.31
N GLU A 344 15.87 -16.29 21.65
CA GLU A 344 16.25 -14.91 21.34
C GLU A 344 16.27 -14.65 19.83
N ARG A 345 16.90 -15.53 19.06
CA ARG A 345 16.98 -15.40 17.60
C ARG A 345 15.61 -15.54 16.95
N VAL A 346 14.78 -16.45 17.43
CA VAL A 346 13.38 -16.60 16.98
C VAL A 346 12.61 -15.31 17.21
N GLY A 347 12.77 -14.66 18.37
CA GLY A 347 12.16 -13.35 18.65
C GLY A 347 12.55 -12.31 17.61
N HIS A 348 13.85 -12.15 17.34
CA HIS A 348 14.33 -11.22 16.31
C HIS A 348 13.78 -11.53 14.90
N MET A 349 13.76 -12.81 14.51
CA MET A 349 13.24 -13.24 13.21
C MET A 349 11.76 -12.92 13.04
N LEU A 350 10.94 -13.19 14.07
CA LEU A 350 9.50 -12.95 14.02
C LEU A 350 9.16 -11.47 13.97
N VAL A 351 9.86 -10.64 14.76
CA VAL A 351 9.71 -9.17 14.68
C VAL A 351 10.08 -8.68 13.28
N GLN A 352 11.24 -9.09 12.77
CA GLN A 352 11.72 -8.65 11.47
C GLN A 352 10.73 -9.02 10.36
N TYR A 353 10.28 -10.27 10.34
CA TYR A 353 9.31 -10.77 9.37
C TYR A 353 7.99 -9.98 9.42
N ALA A 354 7.39 -9.86 10.61
CA ALA A 354 6.12 -9.16 10.78
C ALA A 354 6.23 -7.66 10.48
N LEU A 355 7.34 -7.01 10.86
CA LEU A 355 7.57 -5.61 10.55
C LEU A 355 7.72 -5.39 9.05
N PHE A 356 8.54 -6.20 8.37
CA PHE A 356 8.75 -6.07 6.92
C PHE A 356 7.46 -6.30 6.13
N GLN A 357 6.64 -7.29 6.52
CA GLN A 357 5.31 -7.50 5.91
C GLN A 357 4.40 -6.29 6.02
N ARG A 358 4.42 -5.58 7.16
CA ARG A 358 3.59 -4.38 7.36
C ARG A 358 4.12 -3.15 6.66
N LEU A 359 5.43 -3.02 6.54
CA LEU A 359 6.05 -1.95 5.76
C LEU A 359 5.69 -2.08 4.26
N THR A 360 5.49 -3.31 3.78
CA THR A 360 5.22 -3.62 2.37
C THR A 360 3.75 -3.92 2.07
N GLN A 361 2.85 -3.80 3.05
CA GLN A 361 1.43 -4.18 2.92
C GLN A 361 0.64 -3.35 1.91
N HIS A 362 1.02 -2.09 1.72
CA HIS A 362 0.28 -1.14 0.89
C HIS A 362 1.10 -0.68 -0.31
N TRP A 363 0.53 -0.80 -1.51
CA TRP A 363 1.21 -0.42 -2.74
C TRP A 363 1.40 1.10 -2.84
N PHE A 364 2.58 1.52 -3.29
CA PHE A 364 2.87 2.88 -3.72
C PHE A 364 3.97 2.81 -4.80
N PRO A 365 4.20 3.86 -5.62
CA PRO A 365 4.95 3.70 -6.87
C PRO A 365 6.41 3.23 -6.72
N LEU A 366 7.05 3.51 -5.58
CA LEU A 366 8.43 3.09 -5.30
C LEU A 366 8.53 1.87 -4.38
N LEU A 367 7.42 1.18 -4.10
CA LEU A 367 7.41 0.04 -3.18
C LEU A 367 8.42 -1.04 -3.58
N ASP A 368 8.47 -1.43 -4.86
CA ASP A 368 9.37 -2.49 -5.32
C ASP A 368 10.85 -2.09 -5.22
N TRP A 369 11.16 -0.85 -5.57
CA TRP A 369 12.52 -0.30 -5.44
C TRP A 369 12.97 -0.27 -3.98
N TYR A 370 12.12 0.22 -3.07
CA TYR A 370 12.45 0.24 -1.64
C TYR A 370 12.48 -1.15 -1.03
N SER A 371 11.64 -2.08 -1.49
CA SER A 371 11.66 -3.47 -1.06
C SER A 371 12.96 -4.15 -1.46
N ARG A 372 13.43 -3.97 -2.70
CA ARG A 372 14.73 -4.51 -3.16
C ARG A 372 15.91 -3.89 -2.42
N LEU A 373 15.90 -2.57 -2.22
CA LEU A 373 16.93 -1.88 -1.45
C LEU A 373 16.99 -2.43 -0.02
N ALA A 374 15.84 -2.56 0.63
CA ALA A 374 15.74 -3.09 1.99
C ALA A 374 16.20 -4.53 2.08
N GLN A 375 15.69 -5.42 1.22
CA GLN A 375 16.09 -6.84 1.19
C GLN A 375 17.60 -6.99 0.95
N THR A 376 18.17 -6.20 0.03
CA THR A 376 19.62 -6.23 -0.23
C THR A 376 20.40 -5.81 1.01
N ALA A 377 20.05 -4.69 1.64
CA ALA A 377 20.73 -4.21 2.84
C ALA A 377 20.56 -5.17 4.04
N ILE A 378 19.36 -5.75 4.21
CA ILE A 378 19.05 -6.72 5.26
C ILE A 378 19.86 -8.02 5.11
N LEU A 379 19.99 -8.51 3.86
CA LEU A 379 20.78 -9.69 3.57
C LEU A 379 22.27 -9.42 3.77
N LEU A 380 22.77 -8.27 3.32
CA LEU A 380 24.16 -7.88 3.56
C LEU A 380 24.49 -7.75 5.04
N SER A 381 23.58 -7.20 5.85
CA SER A 381 23.81 -7.07 7.28
C SER A 381 23.80 -8.42 8.00
N SER A 382 22.95 -9.36 7.55
CA SER A 382 22.96 -10.75 8.00
C SER A 382 24.31 -11.42 7.74
N GLU A 383 24.78 -11.34 6.50
CA GLU A 383 26.01 -11.99 6.07
C GLU A 383 27.26 -11.39 6.73
N LEU A 384 27.34 -10.06 6.82
CA LEU A 384 28.44 -9.38 7.52
C LEU A 384 28.46 -9.72 9.01
N ALA A 385 27.29 -9.85 9.65
CA ALA A 385 27.18 -10.27 11.03
C ALA A 385 27.65 -11.72 11.23
N ASN A 386 27.23 -12.62 10.34
CA ASN A 386 27.63 -14.03 10.36
C ASN A 386 29.16 -14.17 10.31
N GLU A 387 29.81 -13.51 9.35
CA GLU A 387 31.27 -13.54 9.19
C GLU A 387 32.01 -12.83 10.33
N SER A 388 31.39 -11.85 11.00
CA SER A 388 32.00 -11.19 12.15
C SER A 388 32.11 -12.09 13.39
N GLY A 389 31.21 -13.06 13.53
CA GLY A 389 31.09 -13.96 14.69
C GLY A 389 30.76 -13.28 16.03
N ARG A 390 30.53 -11.96 16.06
CA ARG A 390 30.39 -11.17 17.29
C ARG A 390 28.97 -10.72 17.60
N ILE A 391 28.10 -10.68 16.59
CA ILE A 391 26.66 -10.41 16.73
C ILE A 391 25.88 -11.42 15.91
N THR A 392 24.64 -11.68 16.29
CA THR A 392 23.81 -12.62 15.53
C THR A 392 23.34 -11.99 14.21
N PRO A 393 23.24 -12.76 13.12
CA PRO A 393 22.70 -12.28 11.85
C PRO A 393 21.30 -11.69 11.99
N GLN A 394 20.43 -12.35 12.78
CA GLN A 394 19.05 -11.94 13.02
C GLN A 394 18.98 -10.56 13.69
N TYR A 395 19.86 -10.28 14.65
CA TYR A 395 19.96 -8.96 15.28
C TYR A 395 20.33 -7.87 14.28
N ALA A 396 21.34 -8.11 13.43
CA ALA A 396 21.81 -7.13 12.44
C ALA A 396 20.75 -6.84 11.36
N SER A 397 20.09 -7.89 10.88
CA SER A 397 18.99 -7.79 9.91
C SER A 397 17.79 -7.03 10.47
N LEU A 398 17.42 -7.26 11.73
CA LEU A 398 16.32 -6.55 12.39
C LEU A 398 16.62 -5.05 12.56
N VAL A 399 17.81 -4.70 13.05
CA VAL A 399 18.24 -3.30 13.17
C VAL A 399 18.19 -2.59 11.81
N THR A 400 18.69 -3.26 10.77
CA THR A 400 18.69 -2.72 9.40
C THR A 400 17.26 -2.53 8.89
N THR A 401 16.36 -3.47 9.16
CA THR A 401 14.93 -3.38 8.82
C THR A 401 14.28 -2.16 9.47
N VAL A 402 14.48 -1.97 10.78
CA VAL A 402 13.93 -0.82 11.50
C VAL A 402 14.49 0.49 10.94
N ALA A 403 15.81 0.56 10.70
CA ALA A 403 16.47 1.75 10.15
C ALA A 403 15.91 2.16 8.78
N LEU A 404 15.47 1.20 7.94
CA LEU A 404 14.93 1.45 6.61
C LEU A 404 13.42 1.70 6.57
N SER A 405 12.70 1.50 7.68
CA SER A 405 11.25 1.77 7.79
C SER A 405 10.78 3.17 7.35
N PRO A 406 11.57 4.27 7.42
CA PRO A 406 11.13 5.58 6.97
C PRO A 406 10.80 5.66 5.47
N LEU A 407 11.42 4.80 4.65
CA LEU A 407 11.13 4.68 3.22
C LEU A 407 9.69 4.24 2.94
N PHE A 408 9.10 3.48 3.87
CA PHE A 408 7.76 2.90 3.74
C PHE A 408 6.71 3.58 4.61
N THR A 409 7.11 4.46 5.53
CA THR A 409 6.18 5.12 6.47
C THR A 409 6.00 6.60 6.19
N SER A 410 6.97 7.25 5.54
CA SER A 410 6.87 8.67 5.17
C SER A 410 5.83 8.89 4.07
N ALA A 411 4.88 9.80 4.30
CA ALA A 411 3.87 10.18 3.31
C ALA A 411 4.51 10.70 2.02
N GLN A 412 5.56 11.52 2.12
CA GLN A 412 6.23 12.09 0.96
C GLN A 412 6.83 11.01 0.05
N GLU A 413 7.44 9.98 0.64
CA GLU A 413 8.03 8.87 -0.13
C GLU A 413 6.96 8.05 -0.86
N LYS A 414 5.78 7.87 -0.24
CA LYS A 414 4.62 7.20 -0.85
C LYS A 414 4.01 7.97 -2.03
N GLY A 415 4.28 9.27 -2.11
CA GLY A 415 3.88 10.11 -3.24
C GLY A 415 4.92 10.21 -4.35
N LYS A 416 6.13 9.66 -4.19
CA LYS A 416 7.19 9.75 -5.21
C LYS A 416 6.94 8.76 -6.34
N THR A 417 7.34 9.16 -7.55
CA THR A 417 7.24 8.33 -8.76
C THR A 417 8.60 7.97 -9.36
N ALA A 418 9.69 8.47 -8.79
CA ALA A 418 11.05 8.16 -9.21
C ALA A 418 11.99 8.11 -8.00
N VAL A 419 12.95 7.19 -8.03
CA VAL A 419 13.98 7.09 -6.99
C VAL A 419 14.85 8.35 -7.04
N LYS A 420 15.11 8.94 -5.87
CA LYS A 420 15.99 10.10 -5.75
C LYS A 420 17.44 9.64 -5.83
N HIS A 421 18.17 10.12 -6.83
CA HIS A 421 19.62 9.95 -6.88
C HIS A 421 20.27 10.94 -5.89
N ASN A 422 20.97 10.41 -4.88
CA ASN A 422 21.68 11.22 -3.90
C ASN A 422 22.95 10.50 -3.41
N ASP A 423 24.09 11.06 -3.79
CA ASP A 423 25.43 10.56 -3.48
C ASP A 423 25.93 10.98 -2.08
N GLN A 424 25.15 11.78 -1.35
CA GLN A 424 25.54 12.25 -0.02
C GLN A 424 25.28 11.19 1.05
N ARG A 425 26.28 10.96 1.91
CA ARG A 425 26.28 10.06 3.07
C ARG A 425 25.50 8.78 2.81
N LEU A 426 26.09 7.87 2.03
CA LEU A 426 25.37 6.67 1.60
C LEU A 426 24.94 5.77 2.77
N PHE A 427 25.66 5.82 3.90
CA PHE A 427 25.33 5.11 5.15
C PHE A 427 24.13 5.70 5.92
N ASP A 428 23.58 6.85 5.49
CA ASP A 428 22.47 7.52 6.17
C ASP A 428 21.18 7.42 5.32
N VAL A 429 20.19 6.69 5.82
CA VAL A 429 18.88 6.55 5.16
C VAL A 429 18.16 7.89 4.98
N THR A 430 18.41 8.87 5.86
CA THR A 430 17.73 10.16 5.79
C THR A 430 18.09 10.94 4.52
N THR A 431 19.21 10.61 3.86
CA THR A 431 19.58 11.25 2.58
C THR A 431 18.74 10.77 1.40
N LEU A 432 18.10 9.60 1.51
CA LEU A 432 17.11 9.10 0.54
C LEU A 432 15.74 9.79 0.72
N LEU A 433 15.45 10.22 1.95
CA LEU A 433 14.20 10.91 2.27
C LEU A 433 14.19 12.34 1.71
N GLN A 434 13.01 12.80 1.34
CA GLN A 434 12.78 14.22 1.08
C GLN A 434 12.57 14.93 2.43
N ASN A 435 13.57 15.69 2.88
CA ASN A 435 13.47 16.53 4.08
C ASN A 435 13.55 17.99 3.63
N ASN A 436 12.41 18.70 3.62
CA ASN A 436 12.36 20.10 3.19
C ASN A 436 12.89 21.10 4.25
N THR A 437 13.39 20.64 5.41
CA THR A 437 13.93 21.51 6.46
C THR A 437 15.07 20.84 7.23
N GLY A 438 16.03 21.62 7.72
CA GLY A 438 17.18 21.15 8.52
C GLY A 438 16.82 20.42 9.82
N GLN A 439 15.53 20.38 10.21
CA GLN A 439 14.98 19.63 11.34
C GLN A 439 14.58 18.18 10.97
N GLY A 440 14.60 17.78 9.68
CA GLY A 440 14.08 16.49 9.22
C GLY A 440 14.82 15.24 9.75
N ASN A 441 16.08 15.40 10.15
CA ASN A 441 16.89 14.27 10.63
C ASN A 441 16.59 13.91 12.10
N SER A 442 16.29 14.89 12.96
CA SER A 442 15.94 14.64 14.36
C SER A 442 14.54 14.01 14.48
N ALA A 443 13.55 14.52 13.74
CA ALA A 443 12.19 13.97 13.72
C ALA A 443 12.15 12.54 13.16
N THR A 444 12.95 12.24 12.14
CA THR A 444 13.05 10.87 11.59
C THR A 444 13.69 9.92 12.59
N ARG A 445 14.77 10.34 13.26
CA ARG A 445 15.40 9.54 14.32
C ARG A 445 14.44 9.28 15.49
N GLN A 446 13.68 10.28 15.92
CA GLN A 446 12.69 10.10 16.99
C GLN A 446 11.61 9.10 16.59
N ARG A 447 11.10 9.15 15.34
CA ARG A 447 10.15 8.16 14.82
C ARG A 447 10.71 6.74 14.82
N LEU A 448 11.98 6.57 14.44
CA LEU A 448 12.67 5.28 14.47
C LEU A 448 12.78 4.73 15.89
N ILE A 449 13.16 5.57 16.87
CA ILE A 449 13.23 5.17 18.28
C ILE A 449 11.84 4.80 18.81
N SER A 450 10.82 5.58 18.49
CA SER A 450 9.44 5.27 18.87
C SER A 450 8.94 3.97 18.25
N LEU A 451 9.29 3.70 16.98
CA LEU A 451 8.96 2.45 16.31
C LEU A 451 9.67 1.27 16.98
N ALA A 452 10.97 1.37 17.24
CA ALA A 452 11.72 0.31 17.92
C ALA A 452 11.13 0.01 19.31
N SER A 453 10.85 1.03 20.10
CA SER A 453 10.21 0.88 21.41
C SER A 453 8.83 0.22 21.30
N ALA A 454 7.99 0.66 20.35
CA ALA A 454 6.66 0.09 20.15
C ALA A 454 6.70 -1.37 19.66
N TRP A 455 7.78 -1.78 19.01
CA TRP A 455 8.03 -3.15 18.56
C TRP A 455 8.85 -3.97 19.57
N GLU A 456 8.87 -3.54 20.84
CA GLU A 456 9.50 -4.24 21.96
C GLU A 456 10.99 -4.58 21.70
N GLN A 457 11.68 -3.71 20.96
CA GLN A 457 13.12 -3.85 20.68
C GLN A 457 13.94 -3.57 21.94
N ASP A 458 15.07 -4.25 22.07
CA ASP A 458 15.93 -4.10 23.24
C ASP A 458 16.57 -2.69 23.33
N LYS A 459 17.14 -2.39 24.50
CA LYS A 459 17.78 -1.09 24.75
C LYS A 459 19.03 -0.87 23.88
N GLY A 460 19.74 -1.93 23.49
CA GLY A 460 20.91 -1.89 22.62
C GLY A 460 20.52 -1.48 21.19
N GLN A 461 19.48 -2.09 20.62
CA GLN A 461 18.92 -1.78 19.32
C GLN A 461 18.41 -0.34 19.27
N SER A 462 17.67 0.09 20.30
CA SER A 462 17.18 1.47 20.41
C SER A 462 18.33 2.50 20.45
N ARG A 463 19.41 2.21 21.19
CA ARG A 463 20.61 3.06 21.24
C ARG A 463 21.36 3.07 19.92
N LEU A 464 21.45 1.93 19.24
CA LEU A 464 22.08 1.80 17.93
C LEU A 464 21.33 2.61 16.87
N ILE A 465 20.01 2.55 16.86
CA ILE A 465 19.14 3.34 15.98
C ILE A 465 19.34 4.86 16.23
N ALA A 466 19.58 5.27 17.48
CA ALA A 466 19.91 6.65 17.79
C ALA A 466 21.25 7.13 17.18
N CYS A 467 22.14 6.19 16.83
CA CYS A 467 23.41 6.46 16.15
C CYS A 467 23.29 6.54 14.62
N CYS A 468 22.13 6.25 14.02
CA CYS A 468 21.95 6.35 12.56
C CYS A 468 22.38 7.73 12.02
N GLY A 469 23.16 7.70 10.94
CA GLY A 469 23.72 8.88 10.27
C GLY A 469 24.98 9.47 10.90
N ARG A 470 25.56 8.84 11.94
CA ARG A 470 26.86 9.22 12.53
C ARG A 470 28.03 8.45 11.92
N LEU A 471 29.23 9.02 12.04
CA LEU A 471 30.46 8.33 11.65
C LEU A 471 30.86 7.27 12.70
N PRO A 472 31.54 6.17 12.33
CA PRO A 472 31.89 5.09 13.26
C PRO A 472 32.63 5.54 14.53
N GLN A 473 33.53 6.52 14.44
CA GLN A 473 34.27 7.05 15.58
C GLN A 473 33.38 7.79 16.60
N GLU A 474 32.26 8.35 16.15
CA GLU A 474 31.28 9.07 17.00
C GLU A 474 30.34 8.10 17.75
N VAL A 475 30.44 6.80 17.48
CA VAL A 475 29.59 5.76 18.05
C VAL A 475 30.31 5.05 19.21
N PRO A 476 29.62 4.80 20.34
CA PRO A 476 30.17 4.04 21.46
C PRO A 476 30.71 2.67 21.04
N GLY A 477 31.81 2.24 21.66
CA GLY A 477 32.55 1.03 21.24
C GLY A 477 31.68 -0.23 21.11
N LEU A 478 30.78 -0.47 22.08
CA LEU A 478 29.87 -1.62 22.07
C LEU A 478 28.86 -1.61 20.92
N LEU A 479 28.51 -0.44 20.38
CA LEU A 479 27.56 -0.27 19.28
C LEU A 479 28.26 -0.10 17.92
N ARG A 480 29.58 0.08 17.91
CA ARG A 480 30.33 0.44 16.71
C ARG A 480 30.30 -0.65 15.65
N LEU A 481 30.47 -1.91 16.04
CA LEU A 481 30.42 -3.04 15.11
C LEU A 481 29.05 -3.15 14.40
N PRO A 482 27.91 -3.27 15.12
CA PRO A 482 26.61 -3.38 14.46
C PRO A 482 26.23 -2.10 13.67
N HIS A 483 26.74 -0.93 14.08
CA HIS A 483 26.62 0.32 13.30
C HIS A 483 27.37 0.25 11.97
N CYS A 484 28.63 -0.21 11.99
CA CYS A 484 29.44 -0.40 10.79
C CYS A 484 28.79 -1.39 9.83
N ILE A 485 28.29 -2.52 10.34
CA ILE A 485 27.59 -3.54 9.56
C ILE A 485 26.36 -2.94 8.86
N SER A 486 25.49 -2.26 9.61
CA SER A 486 24.28 -1.64 9.05
C SER A 486 24.61 -0.54 8.02
N GLY A 487 25.63 0.28 8.30
CA GLY A 487 26.08 1.35 7.42
C GLY A 487 26.71 0.85 6.12
N LEU A 488 27.63 -0.13 6.20
CA LEU A 488 28.22 -0.77 5.00
C LEU A 488 27.16 -1.44 4.14
N SER A 489 26.22 -2.15 4.77
CA SER A 489 25.12 -2.80 4.07
C SER A 489 24.29 -1.82 3.25
N LEU A 490 23.98 -0.64 3.82
CA LEU A 490 23.26 0.41 3.10
C LEU A 490 24.11 1.08 2.02
N ILE A 491 25.41 1.32 2.29
CA ILE A 491 26.34 1.87 1.29
C ILE A 491 26.36 0.97 0.06
N TRP A 492 26.66 -0.31 0.23
CA TRP A 492 26.80 -1.26 -0.87
C TRP A 492 25.47 -1.50 -1.58
N ALA A 493 24.36 -1.62 -0.85
CA ALA A 493 23.03 -1.73 -1.47
C ALA A 493 22.74 -0.52 -2.37
N ARG A 494 23.05 0.71 -1.94
CA ARG A 494 22.87 1.93 -2.77
C ARG A 494 23.82 1.98 -3.95
N GLN A 495 25.07 1.57 -3.78
CA GLN A 495 26.05 1.54 -4.87
C GLN A 495 25.66 0.52 -5.94
N TRP A 496 25.29 -0.70 -5.54
CA TRP A 496 25.03 -1.80 -6.45
C TRP A 496 23.64 -1.73 -7.10
N LEU A 497 22.61 -1.32 -6.35
CA LEU A 497 21.23 -1.26 -6.88
C LEU A 497 20.92 0.08 -7.56
N LEU A 498 21.45 1.20 -7.04
CA LEU A 498 21.09 2.55 -7.51
C LEU A 498 22.23 3.27 -8.24
N GLY A 499 23.42 2.68 -8.34
CA GLY A 499 24.57 3.28 -9.03
C GLY A 499 25.16 4.51 -8.32
N HIS A 500 24.84 4.72 -7.04
CA HIS A 500 25.31 5.89 -6.30
C HIS A 500 26.83 5.87 -6.10
N LYS A 501 27.44 7.06 -6.04
CA LYS A 501 28.88 7.23 -5.83
C LYS A 501 29.17 7.70 -4.39
N PRO A 502 30.25 7.21 -3.75
CA PRO A 502 30.57 7.61 -2.38
C PRO A 502 31.07 9.06 -2.34
N CYS A 503 30.43 9.92 -1.53
CA CYS A 503 30.97 11.23 -1.19
C CYS A 503 32.08 11.15 -0.13
N ALA A 504 32.76 12.26 0.16
CA ALA A 504 33.86 12.34 1.13
C ALA A 504 33.53 11.71 2.50
N GLN A 505 32.36 12.03 3.07
CA GLN A 505 31.92 11.44 4.35
C GLN A 505 31.62 9.94 4.24
N THR A 506 31.20 9.47 3.08
CA THR A 506 30.98 8.03 2.85
C THR A 506 32.33 7.30 2.79
N THR A 507 33.32 7.89 2.10
CA THR A 507 34.69 7.38 2.07
C THR A 507 35.29 7.36 3.48
N GLU A 508 35.07 8.42 4.27
CA GLU A 508 35.48 8.48 5.67
C GLU A 508 34.82 7.38 6.51
N PHE A 509 33.51 7.15 6.36
CA PHE A 509 32.81 6.05 7.03
C PHE A 509 33.47 4.70 6.72
N ILE A 510 33.77 4.45 5.43
CA ILE A 510 34.42 3.20 4.99
C ILE A 510 35.82 3.08 5.59
N GLN A 511 36.61 4.16 5.57
CA GLN A 511 37.97 4.17 6.11
C GLN A 511 37.99 3.92 7.62
N GLN A 512 37.12 4.59 8.38
CA GLN A 512 36.99 4.36 9.83
C GLN A 512 36.54 2.92 10.13
N THR A 513 35.67 2.36 9.28
CA THR A 513 35.25 0.95 9.40
C THR A 513 36.39 0.01 9.08
N GLN A 514 37.18 0.27 8.04
CA GLN A 514 38.35 -0.53 7.67
C GLN A 514 39.41 -0.54 8.78
N GLN A 515 39.63 0.60 9.45
CA GLN A 515 40.57 0.70 10.57
C GLN A 515 40.10 -0.10 11.78
N ALA A 516 38.80 -0.07 12.10
CA ALA A 516 38.25 -0.76 13.27
C ALA A 516 37.99 -2.26 13.03
N PHE A 517 37.53 -2.62 11.83
CA PHE A 517 37.04 -3.95 11.46
C PHE A 517 37.43 -4.30 10.00
N PRO A 518 38.73 -4.45 9.70
CA PRO A 518 39.22 -4.66 8.32
C PRO A 518 38.61 -5.88 7.63
N GLN A 519 38.27 -6.92 8.39
CA GLN A 519 37.63 -8.13 7.90
C GLN A 519 36.29 -7.86 7.21
N LEU A 520 35.53 -6.84 7.63
CA LEU A 520 34.23 -6.55 7.02
C LEU A 520 34.38 -6.04 5.58
N ILE A 521 35.38 -5.21 5.31
CA ILE A 521 35.61 -4.63 3.98
C ILE A 521 36.09 -5.71 3.00
N ALA A 522 36.91 -6.67 3.48
CA ALA A 522 37.40 -7.77 2.66
C ALA A 522 36.27 -8.66 2.10
N LEU A 523 35.11 -8.67 2.74
CA LEU A 523 33.95 -9.48 2.32
C LEU A 523 33.18 -8.88 1.12
N GLN A 524 33.43 -7.63 0.74
CA GLN A 524 32.64 -6.94 -0.28
C GLN A 524 32.54 -7.74 -1.59
N SER A 525 33.66 -8.28 -2.09
CA SER A 525 33.73 -9.05 -3.33
C SER A 525 33.03 -10.41 -3.24
N GLN A 526 32.99 -11.01 -2.04
CA GLN A 526 32.33 -12.29 -1.79
C GLN A 526 30.81 -12.14 -1.63
N LEU A 527 30.35 -10.99 -1.16
CA LEU A 527 28.94 -10.74 -0.86
C LEU A 527 28.15 -10.26 -2.09
N GLN A 528 28.78 -9.56 -3.02
CA GLN A 528 28.10 -9.08 -4.23
C GLN A 528 27.43 -10.21 -5.04
N PRO A 529 28.08 -11.39 -5.27
CA PRO A 529 27.42 -12.52 -5.91
C PRO A 529 26.21 -13.05 -5.13
N LYS A 530 26.25 -13.08 -3.78
CA LYS A 530 25.16 -13.60 -2.94
C LYS A 530 23.87 -12.78 -3.10
N VAL A 531 24.00 -11.47 -3.32
CA VAL A 531 22.85 -10.57 -3.50
C VAL A 531 22.46 -10.31 -4.94
N SER A 532 23.18 -10.89 -5.92
CA SER A 532 22.99 -10.62 -7.36
C SER A 532 21.54 -10.78 -7.84
N HIS A 533 20.82 -11.78 -7.32
CA HIS A 533 19.42 -12.02 -7.63
C HIS A 533 18.48 -10.86 -7.24
N LEU A 534 18.86 -10.04 -6.25
CA LEU A 534 18.13 -8.84 -5.81
C LEU A 534 18.53 -7.58 -6.57
N LEU A 535 19.71 -7.58 -7.20
CA LEU A 535 20.26 -6.41 -7.93
C LEU A 535 19.64 -6.21 -9.31
N ASN A 536 18.86 -7.16 -9.80
CA ASN A 536 18.10 -6.96 -11.03
C ASN A 536 17.13 -5.77 -10.84
N CYS A 537 17.04 -4.90 -11.85
CA CYS A 537 16.05 -3.83 -11.83
C CYS A 537 14.65 -4.45 -11.71
N PRO A 538 13.77 -3.96 -10.81
CA PRO A 538 12.35 -4.23 -10.95
C PRO A 538 11.96 -3.72 -12.34
N LEU A 539 11.24 -4.55 -13.10
CA LEU A 539 10.74 -4.19 -14.43
C LEU A 539 9.97 -2.88 -14.26
N THR A 540 10.54 -1.77 -14.75
CA THR A 540 9.86 -0.48 -14.79
C THR A 540 8.80 -0.56 -15.86
#